data_AF-A0A379ZBW8-F1
#
_entry.id   AF-A0A379ZBW8-F1
#
_cell.length_a   1.000
_cell.length_b   1.000
_cell.length_c   1.000
_cell.angle_alpha   90.00
_cell.angle_beta   90.00
_cell.angle_gamma   90.00
#
_symmetry.space_group_name_H-M   'P 1'
#
loop_
_entity.id
_entity.type
_entity.pdbx_description
1 polymer ?
#
loop_
_entity_poly.entity_id
_entity_poly.type
_entity_poly.pdbx_seq_one_letter_code
_entity_poly.pdbx_strand_id
1 'polypeptide(L)'
;MTMTLLKQLEQITDPRKDINLKHNLVDVVFLTLSAILSGATGWKSIQEFGEEQLDWLRLYRKFENGIPKRHCISNIIKALDSELLLQAIFGWINEQRQTEGKTVIALDGKTLRGAWSEDAKNALHVVSAFDVGNGITLALLLNSMELNQEATI
;
A
#
# COMPACT_ATOMS: atom_id res chain seq x y z
N MET A 1 11.71 -17.08 -9.73
CA MET A 1 10.69 -17.53 -8.75
C MET A 1 10.02 -16.26 -8.28
N THR A 2 8.80 -15.98 -8.74
CA THR A 2 8.12 -14.71 -8.48
C THR A 2 7.83 -14.55 -6.98
N MET A 3 8.26 -13.45 -6.36
CA MET A 3 7.86 -13.14 -4.99
C MET A 3 6.39 -12.72 -4.98
N THR A 4 5.62 -13.31 -4.07
CA THR A 4 4.24 -12.90 -3.79
C THR A 4 4.23 -11.66 -2.90
N LEU A 5 3.19 -10.83 -2.98
CA LEU A 5 2.99 -9.67 -2.12
C LEU A 5 3.28 -9.97 -0.63
N LEU A 6 2.79 -11.09 -0.11
CA LEU A 6 3.01 -11.49 1.30
C LEU A 6 4.49 -11.62 1.68
N LYS A 7 5.34 -12.09 0.77
CA LYS A 7 6.79 -12.23 1.02
C LYS A 7 7.48 -10.87 1.05
N GLN A 8 7.01 -9.92 0.24
CA GLN A 8 7.51 -8.54 0.27
C GLN A 8 7.08 -7.84 1.56
N LEU A 9 5.83 -8.05 2.00
CA LEU A 9 5.35 -7.50 3.28
C LEU A 9 6.09 -8.09 4.50
N GLU A 10 6.56 -9.34 4.43
CA GLU A 10 7.39 -9.96 5.46
C GLU A 10 8.77 -9.29 5.64
N GLN A 11 9.23 -8.50 4.68
CA GLN A 11 10.47 -7.72 4.81
C GLN A 11 10.29 -6.44 5.64
N ILE A 12 9.04 -6.04 5.92
CA ILE A 12 8.77 -4.84 6.68
C ILE A 12 9.05 -5.10 8.17
N THR A 13 9.98 -4.33 8.72
CA THR A 13 10.28 -4.36 10.16
C THR A 13 9.06 -3.98 10.98
N ASP A 14 8.75 -4.76 12.01
CA ASP A 14 7.65 -4.44 12.92
C ASP A 14 8.05 -3.29 13.87
N PRO A 15 7.40 -2.11 13.78
CA PRO A 15 7.76 -0.95 14.60
C PRO A 15 7.22 -1.06 16.04
N ARG A 16 6.44 -2.10 16.35
CA ARG A 16 5.81 -2.28 17.65
C ARG A 16 6.81 -2.87 18.65
N LYS A 17 6.68 -2.49 19.92
CA LYS A 17 7.42 -3.15 21.01
C LYS A 17 6.91 -4.59 21.16
N ASP A 18 7.80 -5.54 21.48
CA ASP A 18 7.48 -6.98 21.64
C ASP A 18 6.49 -7.31 22.79
N ILE A 19 5.99 -6.30 23.50
CA ILE A 19 5.06 -6.47 24.61
C ILE A 19 3.62 -6.55 24.07
N ASN A 20 2.91 -7.63 24.39
CA ASN A 20 1.51 -7.87 24.02
C ASN A 20 1.23 -7.97 22.50
N LEU A 21 2.19 -8.47 21.73
CA LEU A 21 2.08 -8.63 20.28
C LEU A 21 1.24 -9.86 19.92
N LYS A 22 -0.09 -9.71 19.94
CA LYS A 22 -1.03 -10.81 19.62
C LYS A 22 -1.24 -11.01 18.12
N HIS A 23 -1.32 -9.93 17.35
CA HIS A 23 -1.60 -10.02 15.91
C HIS A 23 -0.32 -9.80 15.11
N ASN A 24 -0.03 -10.73 14.19
CA ASN A 24 1.09 -10.62 13.28
C ASN A 24 0.93 -9.39 12.38
N LEU A 25 2.00 -8.62 12.17
CA LEU A 25 1.95 -7.37 11.39
C LEU A 25 1.42 -7.62 9.98
N VAL A 26 1.98 -8.62 9.28
CA VAL A 26 1.64 -8.92 7.89
C VAL A 26 0.19 -9.41 7.78
N ASP A 27 -0.33 -10.12 8.79
CA ASP A 27 -1.76 -10.49 8.83
C ASP A 27 -2.65 -9.23 8.84
N VAL A 28 -2.30 -8.23 9.66
CA VAL A 28 -3.07 -6.97 9.78
C VAL A 28 -2.94 -6.10 8.54
N VAL A 29 -1.76 -6.03 7.93
CA VAL A 29 -1.54 -5.31 6.68
C VAL A 29 -2.29 -5.97 5.53
N PHE A 30 -2.22 -7.30 5.42
CA PHE A 30 -2.95 -8.08 4.41
C PHE A 30 -4.47 -7.93 4.55
N LEU A 31 -4.99 -8.00 5.79
CA LEU A 31 -6.41 -7.72 6.08
C LEU A 31 -6.81 -6.32 5.61
N THR A 32 -6.01 -5.31 5.97
CA THR A 32 -6.29 -3.90 5.64
C THR A 32 -6.32 -3.67 4.13
N LEU A 33 -5.33 -4.20 3.40
CA LEU A 33 -5.29 -4.11 1.94
C LEU A 33 -6.48 -4.82 1.29
N SER A 34 -6.79 -6.05 1.71
CA SER A 34 -7.90 -6.83 1.17
C SER A 34 -9.24 -6.13 1.37
N ALA A 35 -9.46 -5.56 2.55
CA ALA A 35 -10.67 -4.82 2.87
C ALA A 35 -10.80 -3.53 2.03
N ILE A 36 -9.72 -2.74 1.92
CA ILE A 36 -9.72 -1.49 1.13
C ILE A 36 -9.98 -1.79 -0.35
N LEU A 37 -9.34 -2.80 -0.92
CA LEU A 37 -9.59 -3.24 -2.30
C LEU A 37 -11.02 -3.73 -2.52
N SER A 38 -11.66 -4.24 -1.46
CA SER A 38 -13.07 -4.63 -1.46
C SER A 38 -14.03 -3.46 -1.18
N GLY A 39 -13.52 -2.23 -1.07
CA GLY A 39 -14.32 -1.01 -0.89
C GLY A 39 -14.49 -0.54 0.55
N ALA A 40 -13.78 -1.11 1.52
CA ALA A 40 -13.84 -0.65 2.91
C ALA A 40 -13.19 0.74 3.06
N THR A 41 -13.94 1.72 3.56
CA THR A 41 -13.49 3.11 3.71
C THR A 41 -13.07 3.51 5.12
N GLY A 42 -13.13 2.60 6.11
CA GLY A 42 -12.78 2.93 7.49
C GLY A 42 -12.46 1.73 8.39
N TRP A 43 -11.91 1.99 9.57
CA TRP A 43 -11.45 0.94 10.49
C TRP A 43 -12.54 -0.04 10.94
N LYS A 44 -13.77 0.46 11.07
CA LYS A 44 -14.93 -0.38 11.43
C LYS A 44 -15.25 -1.34 10.28
N SER A 45 -15.34 -0.85 9.04
CA SER A 45 -15.63 -1.70 7.89
C SER A 45 -14.50 -2.67 7.57
N ILE A 46 -13.24 -2.33 7.87
CA ILE A 46 -12.11 -3.28 7.76
C ILE A 46 -12.26 -4.42 8.78
N GLN A 47 -12.66 -4.11 10.02
CA GLN A 47 -12.93 -5.13 11.03
C GLN A 47 -14.09 -6.04 10.58
N GLU A 48 -15.20 -5.46 10.15
CA GLU A 48 -16.39 -6.19 9.66
C GLU A 48 -16.04 -7.09 8.47
N PHE A 49 -15.31 -6.57 7.48
CA PHE A 49 -14.79 -7.38 6.36
C PHE A 49 -13.95 -8.56 6.85
N GLY A 50 -13.06 -8.34 7.81
CA GLY A 50 -12.22 -9.39 8.36
C GLY A 50 -13.04 -10.48 9.06
N GLU A 51 -14.06 -10.09 9.82
CA GLU A 51 -14.97 -11.01 10.51
C GLU A 51 -15.80 -11.83 9.53
N GLU A 52 -16.30 -11.21 8.45
CA GLU A 52 -17.10 -11.86 7.41
C GLU A 52 -16.27 -12.76 6.48
N GLN A 53 -15.03 -12.37 6.17
CA GLN A 53 -14.17 -13.05 5.19
C GLN A 53 -13.01 -13.83 5.85
N LEU A 54 -13.12 -14.14 7.15
CA LEU A 54 -12.05 -14.80 7.90
C LEU A 54 -11.62 -16.14 7.27
N ASP A 55 -12.57 -16.93 6.77
CA ASP A 55 -12.27 -18.22 6.15
C ASP A 55 -11.48 -18.04 4.84
N TRP A 56 -11.82 -17.03 4.05
CA TRP A 56 -11.06 -16.68 2.84
C TRP A 56 -9.65 -16.16 3.18
N LEU A 57 -9.55 -15.28 4.17
CA LEU A 57 -8.28 -14.76 4.68
C LEU A 57 -7.35 -15.89 5.15
N ARG A 58 -7.93 -16.93 5.76
CA ARG A 58 -7.22 -18.11 6.25
C ARG A 58 -6.62 -19.01 5.18
N LEU A 59 -7.03 -18.86 3.93
CA LEU A 59 -6.38 -19.53 2.79
C LEU A 59 -4.96 -19.01 2.54
N TYR A 60 -4.66 -17.78 2.99
CA TYR A 60 -3.38 -17.11 2.73
C TYR A 60 -2.50 -16.97 3.97
N ARG A 61 -3.11 -16.74 5.14
CA ARG A 61 -2.40 -16.47 6.40
C ARG A 61 -3.17 -17.07 7.57
N LYS A 62 -2.50 -17.42 8.68
CA LYS A 62 -3.16 -18.20 9.75
C LYS A 62 -4.20 -17.42 10.56
N PHE A 63 -3.99 -16.12 10.80
CA PHE A 63 -4.81 -15.32 11.72
C PHE A 63 -5.01 -16.05 13.07
N GLU A 64 -3.92 -16.46 13.71
CA GLU A 64 -3.93 -17.34 14.91
C GLU A 64 -4.76 -16.75 16.06
N ASN A 65 -4.75 -15.42 16.22
CA ASN A 65 -5.52 -14.70 17.23
C ASN A 65 -6.80 -14.06 16.67
N GLY A 66 -7.26 -14.51 15.51
CA GLY A 66 -8.43 -13.97 14.81
C GLY A 66 -8.25 -12.53 14.33
N ILE A 67 -9.38 -11.86 14.07
CA ILE A 67 -9.41 -10.51 13.53
C ILE A 67 -9.17 -9.48 14.64
N PRO A 68 -8.18 -8.59 14.50
CA PRO A 68 -7.98 -7.49 15.44
C PRO A 68 -9.16 -6.52 15.45
N LYS A 69 -9.47 -5.94 16.61
CA LYS A 69 -10.47 -4.86 16.70
C LYS A 69 -10.01 -3.61 15.93
N ARG A 70 -10.96 -2.79 15.48
CA ARG A 70 -10.71 -1.52 14.74
C ARG A 70 -9.62 -0.63 15.33
N HIS A 71 -9.56 -0.52 16.66
CA HIS A 71 -8.55 0.30 17.34
C HIS A 71 -7.16 -0.33 17.27
N CYS A 72 -7.08 -1.66 17.34
CA CYS A 72 -5.84 -2.40 17.16
C CYS A 72 -5.34 -2.26 15.71
N ILE A 73 -6.23 -2.43 14.72
CA ILE A 73 -5.92 -2.21 13.30
C ILE A 73 -5.36 -0.79 13.11
N SER A 74 -6.09 0.23 13.57
CA SER A 74 -5.67 1.63 13.40
C SER A 74 -4.31 1.89 14.03
N ASN A 75 -4.05 1.39 15.24
CA ASN A 75 -2.77 1.61 15.92
C ASN A 75 -1.60 0.92 15.20
N ILE A 76 -1.80 -0.30 14.70
CA ILE A 76 -0.76 -1.05 13.97
C ILE A 76 -0.44 -0.34 12.66
N ILE A 77 -1.46 0.00 11.87
CA ILE A 77 -1.27 0.66 10.56
C ILE A 77 -0.68 2.06 10.72
N LYS A 78 -1.08 2.83 11.75
CA LYS A 78 -0.48 4.15 12.04
C LYS A 78 0.97 4.11 12.49
N ALA A 79 1.39 3.02 13.12
CA ALA A 79 2.78 2.84 13.55
C ALA A 79 3.69 2.44 12.39
N LEU A 80 3.12 1.94 11.29
CA LEU A 80 3.87 1.44 10.15
C LEU A 80 4.60 2.57 9.42
N ASP A 81 5.84 2.29 9.04
CA ASP A 81 6.56 3.14 8.12
C ASP A 81 5.89 3.07 6.74
N SER A 82 5.32 4.20 6.33
CA SER A 82 4.60 4.32 5.07
C SER A 82 5.53 4.14 3.87
N GLU A 83 6.79 4.54 3.98
CA GLU A 83 7.78 4.40 2.91
C GLU A 83 8.16 2.94 2.71
N LEU A 84 8.42 2.19 3.78
CA LEU A 84 8.71 0.75 3.71
C LEU A 84 7.52 -0.04 3.15
N LEU A 85 6.30 0.31 3.54
CA LEU A 85 5.10 -0.33 2.98
C LEU A 85 4.99 -0.09 1.47
N LEU A 86 5.19 1.15 1.02
CA LEU A 86 5.15 1.49 -0.39
C LEU A 86 6.26 0.78 -1.17
N GLN A 87 7.48 0.75 -0.64
CA GLN A 87 8.60 0.02 -1.23
C GLN A 87 8.29 -1.47 -1.41
N ALA A 88 7.70 -2.11 -0.40
CA ALA A 88 7.31 -3.53 -0.49
C ALA A 88 6.24 -3.76 -1.58
N ILE A 89 5.22 -2.89 -1.64
CA ILE A 89 4.14 -2.98 -2.64
C ILE A 89 4.69 -2.73 -4.05
N PHE A 90 5.48 -1.67 -4.25
CA PHE A 90 6.07 -1.36 -5.55
C PHE A 90 7.11 -2.40 -5.98
N GLY A 91 7.92 -2.91 -5.05
CA GLY A 91 8.83 -4.03 -5.31
C GLY A 91 8.09 -5.25 -5.85
N TRP A 92 6.97 -5.62 -5.21
CA TRP A 92 6.11 -6.69 -5.70
C TRP A 92 5.56 -6.41 -7.11
N ILE A 93 4.96 -5.24 -7.34
CA ILE A 93 4.35 -4.91 -8.65
C ILE A 93 5.41 -4.89 -9.76
N ASN A 94 6.57 -4.29 -9.49
CA ASN A 94 7.68 -4.21 -10.45
C ASN A 94 8.20 -5.60 -10.81
N GLU A 95 8.29 -6.53 -9.85
CA GLU A 95 8.69 -7.91 -10.14
C GLU A 95 7.67 -8.64 -11.01
N GLN A 96 6.37 -8.48 -10.76
CA GLN A 96 5.32 -9.05 -11.63
C GLN A 96 5.43 -8.49 -13.05
N ARG A 97 5.56 -7.17 -13.17
CA ARG A 97 5.67 -6.46 -14.44
C ARG A 97 6.88 -6.91 -15.27
N GLN A 98 8.05 -7.04 -14.64
CA GLN A 98 9.27 -7.54 -15.28
C GLN A 98 9.08 -8.98 -15.77
N THR A 99 8.44 -9.83 -14.96
CA THR A 99 8.16 -11.23 -15.31
C THR A 99 7.21 -11.33 -16.52
N GLU A 100 6.25 -10.41 -16.65
CA GLU A 100 5.30 -10.35 -17.76
C GLU A 100 5.81 -9.62 -19.01
N GLY A 101 7.04 -9.09 -19.00
CA GLY A 101 7.62 -8.36 -20.13
C GLY A 101 6.94 -7.01 -20.44
N LYS A 102 6.16 -6.46 -19.50
CA LYS A 102 5.42 -5.21 -19.68
C LYS A 102 6.30 -4.01 -19.31
N THR A 103 7.09 -3.48 -20.24
CA THR A 103 8.07 -2.40 -19.97
C THR A 103 7.54 -0.96 -20.12
N VAL A 104 6.24 -0.77 -20.35
CA VAL A 104 5.64 0.58 -20.42
C VAL A 104 5.16 1.04 -19.04
N ILE A 105 5.47 2.28 -18.65
CA ILE A 105 4.90 2.97 -17.47
C ILE A 105 4.27 4.26 -18.01
N ALA A 106 2.98 4.46 -17.77
CA ALA A 106 2.34 5.75 -17.98
C ALA A 106 2.61 6.66 -16.77
N LEU A 107 2.85 7.94 -16.99
CA LEU A 107 3.01 8.93 -15.93
C LEU A 107 1.82 9.91 -16.03
N ASP A 108 1.00 9.98 -14.98
CA ASP A 108 -0.17 10.86 -14.88
C ASP A 108 0.01 11.83 -13.71
N GLY A 109 0.06 13.13 -13.99
CA GLY A 109 0.20 14.19 -12.99
C GLY A 109 -1.15 14.75 -12.56
N LYS A 110 -1.55 14.55 -11.30
CA LYS A 110 -2.72 15.17 -10.69
C LYS A 110 -2.31 16.27 -9.72
N THR A 111 -2.87 17.47 -9.87
CA THR A 111 -2.69 18.56 -8.90
C THR A 111 -3.83 18.53 -7.88
N LEU A 112 -3.51 18.50 -6.58
CA LEU A 112 -4.53 18.51 -5.53
C LEU A 112 -5.35 19.81 -5.57
N ARG A 113 -6.68 19.67 -5.70
CA ARG A 113 -7.61 20.80 -5.75
C ARG A 113 -7.61 21.52 -4.40
N GLY A 114 -7.15 22.78 -4.37
CA GLY A 114 -6.99 23.58 -3.14
C GLY A 114 -5.53 23.80 -2.70
N ALA A 115 -4.55 23.16 -3.34
CA ALA A 115 -3.12 23.44 -3.14
C ALA A 115 -2.64 24.67 -3.94
N TRP A 116 -3.52 25.65 -4.17
CA TRP A 116 -3.17 26.87 -4.89
C TRP A 116 -2.56 27.87 -3.91
N SER A 117 -1.28 28.12 -4.08
CA SER A 117 -0.53 29.25 -3.50
C SER A 117 -0.25 30.24 -4.63
N GLU A 118 -0.10 31.54 -4.33
CA GLU A 118 0.26 32.55 -5.34
C GLU A 118 1.54 32.19 -6.12
N ASP A 119 2.40 31.37 -5.51
CA ASP A 119 3.54 30.74 -6.16
C ASP A 119 3.16 29.36 -6.73
N ALA A 120 3.13 29.25 -8.07
CA ALA A 120 2.93 27.98 -8.78
C ALA A 120 3.95 26.88 -8.40
N LYS A 121 5.07 27.26 -7.78
CA LYS A 121 6.10 26.35 -7.25
C LYS A 121 5.66 25.59 -5.99
N ASN A 122 4.70 26.13 -5.22
CA ASN A 122 4.21 25.53 -3.98
C ASN A 122 2.93 24.69 -4.16
N ALA A 123 2.48 24.49 -5.41
CA ALA A 123 1.40 23.56 -5.69
C ALA A 123 1.89 22.12 -5.47
N LEU A 124 1.19 21.38 -4.60
CA LEU A 124 1.49 19.97 -4.36
C LEU A 124 1.04 19.15 -5.58
N HIS A 125 2.00 18.83 -6.45
CA HIS A 125 1.76 17.99 -7.61
C HIS A 125 1.98 16.53 -7.23
N VAL A 126 0.97 15.71 -7.52
CA VAL A 126 0.96 14.28 -7.32
C VAL A 126 1.22 13.62 -8.67
N VAL A 127 2.44 13.16 -8.96
CA VAL A 127 2.73 12.39 -10.17
C VAL A 127 2.55 10.92 -9.86
N SER A 128 1.51 10.33 -10.44
CA SER A 128 1.20 8.91 -10.37
C SER A 128 1.77 8.17 -11.57
N ALA A 129 2.69 7.22 -11.35
CA ALA A 129 3.10 6.27 -12.39
C ALA A 129 2.09 5.13 -12.47
N PHE A 130 1.75 4.62 -13.65
CA PHE A 130 0.73 3.61 -13.88
C PHE A 130 1.21 2.54 -14.86
N ASP A 131 0.97 1.26 -14.55
CA ASP A 131 1.05 0.18 -15.51
C ASP A 131 -0.28 0.10 -16.29
N VAL A 132 -0.25 0.52 -17.55
CA VAL A 132 -1.44 0.52 -18.44
C VAL A 132 -1.93 -0.91 -18.70
N GLY A 133 -1.04 -1.91 -18.68
CA GLY A 133 -1.39 -3.30 -18.95
C GLY A 133 -2.07 -4.02 -17.78
N ASN A 134 -1.96 -3.48 -16.57
CA ASN A 134 -2.48 -4.10 -15.34
C ASN A 134 -3.41 -3.19 -14.53
N GLY A 135 -3.53 -1.90 -14.89
CA GLY A 135 -4.42 -0.94 -14.21
C GLY A 135 -3.93 -0.51 -12.83
N ILE A 136 -2.62 -0.63 -12.55
CA ILE A 136 -2.03 -0.42 -11.21
C ILE A 136 -1.19 0.87 -11.20
N THR A 137 -1.29 1.66 -10.12
CA THR A 137 -0.40 2.81 -9.87
C THR A 137 0.91 2.34 -9.21
N LEU A 138 2.06 2.64 -9.83
CA LEU A 138 3.43 2.21 -9.49
C LEU A 138 4.26 3.20 -8.69
N ALA A 139 3.89 4.47 -8.63
CA ALA A 139 4.59 5.47 -7.83
C ALA A 139 3.67 6.66 -7.61
N LEU A 140 3.83 7.35 -6.48
CA LEU A 140 3.17 8.61 -6.19
C LEU A 140 4.24 9.61 -5.74
N LEU A 141 4.71 10.47 -6.65
CA LEU A 141 5.68 11.51 -6.32
C LEU A 141 4.94 12.80 -5.97
N LEU A 142 5.20 13.31 -4.76
CA LEU A 142 4.71 14.61 -4.30
C LEU A 142 5.83 15.64 -4.51
N ASN A 143 5.77 16.40 -5.61
CA ASN A 143 6.78 17.43 -5.91
C ASN A 143 6.17 18.83 -5.91
N SER A 144 6.83 19.77 -5.24
CA SER A 144 6.85 21.19 -5.59
C SER A 144 7.76 21.34 -6.80
N MET A 145 7.19 21.44 -8.02
CA MET A 145 7.87 21.18 -9.30
C MET A 145 9.24 21.88 -9.49
N GLU A 146 10.24 21.09 -9.90
CA GLU A 146 10.97 21.30 -11.15
C GLU A 146 10.90 19.98 -11.96
N LEU A 147 10.10 19.99 -13.04
CA LEU A 147 9.98 18.87 -13.98
C LEU A 147 11.14 18.92 -14.97
N ASN A 148 12.10 18.02 -14.85
CA ASN A 148 12.91 17.60 -15.99
C ASN A 148 12.51 16.17 -16.37
N GLN A 149 12.13 16.03 -17.64
CA GLN A 149 11.75 14.78 -18.28
C GLN A 149 12.94 13.81 -18.24
N GLU A 150 12.61 12.51 -18.19
CA GLU A 150 13.53 11.36 -18.11
C GLU A 150 13.98 10.97 -16.70
N ALA A 151 13.06 10.37 -15.93
CA ALA A 151 13.43 9.48 -14.84
C ALA A 151 13.22 8.03 -15.32
N THR A 152 14.33 7.35 -15.61
CA THR A 152 14.37 5.89 -15.68
C THR A 152 14.17 5.36 -14.27
N ILE A 153 13.05 4.68 -14.01
CA ILE A 153 12.78 3.92 -12.79
C ILE A 153 12.92 2.43 -13.11
#